data_AF-A0A932LC95-F1
#
_entry.id   AF-A0A932LC95-F1
#
_cell.length_a   1.000
_cell.length_b   1.000
_cell.length_c   1.000
_cell.angle_alpha   90.00
_cell.angle_beta   90.00
_cell.angle_gamma   90.00
#
_symmetry.space_group_name_H-M   'P 1'
#
loop_
_entity.id
_entity.type
_entity.pdbx_description
1 polymer ?
#
loop_
_entity_poly.entity_id
_entity_poly.type
_entity_poly.pdbx_seq_one_letter_code
_entity_poly.pdbx_strand_id
1 'polypeptide(L)'
;MLAILPEIERGQLYNAYNSDLAAWESCNKTVVEKLVEVYLCPSEPRPDRPFAILMSGVQVEMAYSSYVGNLGSNYIVDYYDYGPNMQPDGLLFRHSRVKMRDIGDGTSQTLMAGERVHPDELLRPAWAFGVTGKVVGDTSTEILQPNDWQVAWGFSSYHSPGAHFVMADGSVGMISRQVDSNVFRGLSTRAGNEGGVERPF
;
A
#
# COMPACT_ATOMS: atom_id res chain seq x y z
N MET A 1 7.79 -0.71 -3.46
CA MET A 1 8.57 -1.64 -2.58
C MET A 1 9.91 -2.03 -3.16
N LEU A 2 10.05 -2.40 -4.43
CA LEU A 2 11.35 -2.73 -5.05
C LEU A 2 12.49 -1.75 -4.69
N ALA A 3 12.25 -0.44 -4.78
CA ALA A 3 13.25 0.59 -4.57
C ALA A 3 13.85 0.67 -3.14
N ILE A 4 13.16 0.15 -2.12
CA ILE A 4 13.69 0.18 -0.73
C ILE A 4 14.56 -1.06 -0.43
N LEU A 5 14.55 -2.10 -1.27
CA LEU A 5 15.28 -3.34 -1.04
C LEU A 5 16.77 -3.16 -0.71
N PRO A 6 17.52 -2.25 -1.35
CA PRO A 6 18.92 -1.99 -0.97
C PRO A 6 19.08 -1.52 0.48
N GLU A 7 18.11 -0.74 0.99
CA GLU A 7 18.13 -0.14 2.33
C GLU A 7 17.73 -1.11 3.44
N ILE A 8 17.17 -2.27 3.09
CA ILE A 8 16.69 -3.30 4.02
C ILE A 8 17.46 -4.62 3.87
N GLU A 9 18.73 -4.53 3.48
CA GLU A 9 19.63 -5.69 3.33
C GLU A 9 19.15 -6.73 2.30
N ARG A 10 18.34 -6.29 1.31
CA ARG A 10 17.86 -7.11 0.19
C ARG A 10 18.40 -6.64 -1.17
N GLY A 11 19.55 -5.96 -1.18
CA GLY A 11 20.17 -5.43 -2.40
C GLY A 11 20.44 -6.47 -3.50
N GLN A 12 20.63 -7.75 -3.16
CA GLN A 12 20.76 -8.82 -4.16
C GLN A 12 19.49 -9.01 -5.00
N LEU A 13 18.31 -8.93 -4.39
CA LEU A 13 17.04 -9.01 -5.12
C LEU A 13 16.86 -7.79 -6.04
N TYR A 14 17.24 -6.60 -5.55
CA TYR A 14 17.19 -5.38 -6.35
C TYR A 14 18.08 -5.48 -7.59
N ASN A 15 19.33 -5.91 -7.43
CA ASN A 15 20.29 -6.04 -8.52
C ASN A 15 19.91 -7.14 -9.54
N ALA A 16 19.13 -8.13 -9.12
CA ALA A 16 18.64 -9.19 -10.00
C ALA A 16 17.40 -8.80 -10.80
N TYR A 17 16.70 -7.72 -10.43
CA TYR A 17 15.50 -7.27 -11.11
C TYR A 17 15.84 -6.46 -12.37
N ASN A 18 15.24 -6.80 -13.50
CA ASN A 18 15.31 -6.02 -14.73
C ASN A 18 14.20 -4.95 -14.74
N SER A 19 14.59 -3.70 -14.47
CA SER A 19 13.68 -2.54 -14.43
C SER A 19 13.20 -2.05 -15.79
N ASP A 20 13.82 -2.50 -16.89
CA ASP A 20 13.39 -2.15 -18.24
C ASP A 20 12.20 -3.00 -18.71
N LEU A 21 11.87 -4.05 -17.95
CA LEU A 21 10.81 -5.01 -18.25
C LEU A 21 9.75 -5.04 -17.16
N ALA A 22 8.54 -5.45 -17.52
CA ALA A 22 7.44 -5.55 -16.57
C ALA A 22 7.69 -6.65 -15.52
N ALA A 23 7.03 -6.53 -14.36
CA ALA A 23 7.20 -7.49 -13.26
C ALA A 23 6.74 -8.92 -13.61
N TRP A 24 5.82 -9.07 -14.57
CA TRP A 24 5.31 -10.38 -15.02
C TRP A 24 6.14 -11.01 -16.15
N GLU A 25 7.19 -10.33 -16.62
CA GLU A 25 8.09 -10.90 -17.61
C GLU A 25 8.94 -12.02 -17.01
N SER A 26 9.18 -13.08 -17.79
CA SER A 26 9.86 -14.29 -17.33
C SER A 26 11.26 -14.04 -16.76
N CYS A 27 11.94 -12.97 -17.22
CA CYS A 27 13.24 -12.54 -16.70
C CYS A 27 13.21 -12.14 -15.22
N ASN A 28 12.07 -11.65 -14.73
CA ASN A 28 11.90 -11.15 -13.37
C ASN A 28 11.32 -12.22 -12.42
N LYS A 29 10.98 -13.42 -12.94
CA LYS A 29 10.32 -14.50 -12.21
C LYS A 29 10.99 -14.84 -10.87
N THR A 30 12.32 -15.00 -10.88
CA THR A 30 13.10 -15.36 -9.68
C THR A 30 13.07 -14.30 -8.59
N VAL A 31 12.81 -13.04 -8.95
CA VAL A 31 12.69 -11.93 -8.01
C VAL A 31 11.26 -11.83 -7.48
N VAL A 32 10.26 -11.76 -8.36
CA VAL A 32 8.87 -11.47 -7.97
C VAL A 32 8.20 -12.57 -7.16
N GLU A 33 8.70 -13.81 -7.26
CA GLU A 33 8.25 -14.96 -6.47
C GLU A 33 8.89 -15.04 -5.08
N LYS A 34 9.90 -14.21 -4.79
CA LYS A 34 10.58 -14.29 -3.50
C LYS A 34 9.75 -13.61 -2.42
N LEU A 35 9.38 -14.38 -1.39
CA LEU A 35 8.85 -13.81 -0.15
C LEU A 35 9.93 -13.00 0.56
N VAL A 36 9.61 -11.74 0.87
CA VAL A 36 10.48 -10.83 1.59
C VAL A 36 9.86 -10.61 2.96
N GLU A 37 10.43 -11.25 3.99
CA GLU A 37 9.86 -11.32 5.34
C GLU A 37 9.46 -9.97 5.93
N VAL A 38 10.24 -8.91 5.70
CA VAL A 38 9.95 -7.55 6.20
C VAL A 38 8.67 -6.94 5.61
N TYR A 39 8.19 -7.45 4.49
CA TYR A 39 6.93 -7.03 3.88
C TYR A 39 5.73 -7.79 4.43
N LEU A 40 5.92 -8.71 5.38
CA LEU A 40 4.89 -9.61 5.86
C LEU A 40 4.60 -9.38 7.35
N CYS A 41 3.32 -9.16 7.67
CA CYS A 41 2.86 -9.04 9.05
C CYS A 41 2.82 -10.44 9.71
N PRO A 42 3.54 -10.69 10.81
CA PRO A 42 3.56 -12.01 11.45
C PRO A 42 2.18 -12.52 11.90
N SER A 43 1.22 -11.62 12.15
CA SER A 43 -0.14 -11.97 12.57
C SER A 43 -1.12 -12.20 11.43
N GLU A 44 -0.73 -11.96 10.18
CA GLU A 44 -1.58 -12.26 9.03
C GLU A 44 -1.56 -13.78 8.74
N PRO A 45 -2.72 -14.48 8.84
CA PRO A 45 -2.83 -15.86 8.38
C PRO A 45 -2.71 -15.90 6.86
N ARG A 46 -1.72 -16.67 6.38
CA ARG A 46 -1.34 -16.70 4.97
C ARG A 46 -0.54 -17.93 4.61
N PRO A 47 -0.56 -18.36 3.35
CA PRO A 47 0.33 -19.39 2.86
C PRO A 47 1.78 -18.87 2.78
N ASP A 48 2.75 -19.73 3.06
CA ASP A 48 4.18 -19.48 2.84
C ASP A 48 4.57 -19.79 1.39
N ARG A 49 3.81 -19.23 0.44
CA ARG A 49 4.09 -19.33 -1.00
C ARG A 49 3.56 -18.12 -1.77
N PRO A 50 4.11 -17.86 -2.96
CA PRO A 50 3.48 -17.02 -3.97
C PRO A 50 2.07 -17.49 -4.37
N PHE A 51 1.36 -16.62 -5.07
CA PHE A 51 0.06 -16.91 -5.67
C PHE A 51 0.02 -16.50 -7.14
N ALA A 52 -0.83 -17.20 -7.89
CA ALA A 52 -1.03 -16.95 -9.31
C ALA A 52 -1.81 -15.65 -9.54
N ILE A 53 -1.27 -14.79 -10.39
CA ILE A 53 -1.92 -13.59 -10.91
C ILE A 53 -1.92 -13.67 -12.43
N LEU A 54 -3.06 -13.31 -13.04
CA LEU A 54 -3.15 -13.12 -14.48
C LEU A 54 -2.83 -11.66 -14.82
N MET A 55 -1.74 -11.43 -15.56
CA MET A 55 -1.31 -10.12 -16.03
C MET A 55 -1.20 -10.15 -17.55
N SER A 56 -2.00 -9.34 -18.25
CA SER A 56 -1.94 -9.24 -19.71
C SER A 56 -2.03 -10.60 -20.44
N GLY A 57 -2.81 -11.54 -19.89
CA GLY A 57 -2.94 -12.90 -20.41
C GLY A 57 -1.84 -13.89 -20.00
N VAL A 58 -0.85 -13.45 -19.22
CA VAL A 58 0.25 -14.27 -18.68
C VAL A 58 -0.03 -14.60 -17.23
N GLN A 59 -0.01 -15.88 -16.88
CA GLN A 59 -0.06 -16.32 -15.48
C GLN A 59 1.34 -16.27 -14.89
N VAL A 60 1.50 -15.52 -13.79
CA VAL A 60 2.74 -15.37 -13.04
C VAL A 60 2.46 -15.58 -11.56
N GLU A 61 3.37 -16.27 -10.88
CA GLU A 61 3.32 -16.40 -9.43
C GLU A 61 3.98 -15.16 -8.80
N MET A 62 3.35 -14.57 -7.79
CA MET A 62 3.91 -13.41 -7.10
C MET A 62 3.83 -13.54 -5.59
N ALA A 63 4.90 -13.12 -4.93
CA ALA A 63 4.94 -13.00 -3.49
C ALA A 63 4.15 -11.77 -3.03
N TYR A 64 3.45 -11.90 -1.91
CA TYR A 64 2.59 -10.84 -1.40
C TYR A 64 3.33 -9.84 -0.48
N SER A 65 2.63 -8.77 -0.12
CA SER A 65 2.94 -7.91 1.01
C SER A 65 1.70 -7.75 1.90
N SER A 66 1.91 -7.60 3.20
CA SER A 66 0.89 -7.22 4.18
C SER A 66 0.78 -5.70 4.36
N TYR A 67 1.63 -4.94 3.68
CA TYR A 67 1.73 -3.49 3.80
C TYR A 67 1.57 -2.86 2.42
N VAL A 68 1.06 -1.65 2.38
CA VAL A 68 0.85 -0.91 1.14
C VAL A 68 1.12 0.58 1.33
N GLY A 69 1.46 1.27 0.24
CA GLY A 69 1.64 2.72 0.26
C GLY A 69 0.31 3.46 0.40
N ASN A 70 0.34 4.64 1.00
CA ASN A 70 -0.85 5.47 1.15
C ASN A 70 -1.13 6.31 -0.11
N LEU A 71 -2.23 5.97 -0.81
CA LEU A 71 -2.70 6.64 -2.01
C LEU A 71 -3.40 7.97 -1.72
N GLY A 72 -4.05 8.04 -0.55
CA GLY A 72 -4.83 9.20 -0.16
C GLY A 72 -6.28 8.87 0.25
N SER A 73 -7.10 9.92 0.33
CA SER A 73 -8.46 9.89 0.89
C SER A 73 -9.55 9.54 -0.13
N ASN A 74 -9.20 9.50 -1.42
CA ASN A 74 -10.14 9.26 -2.52
C ASN A 74 -10.28 7.78 -2.84
N TYR A 75 -11.50 7.32 -3.11
CA TYR A 75 -11.75 6.00 -3.67
C TYR A 75 -11.34 5.99 -5.15
N ILE A 76 -10.22 5.33 -5.46
CA ILE A 76 -9.67 5.30 -6.83
C ILE A 76 -9.98 3.95 -7.47
N VAL A 77 -10.87 3.96 -8.46
CA VAL A 77 -11.32 2.74 -9.19
C VAL A 77 -10.31 2.32 -10.26
N ASP A 78 -9.73 3.27 -10.97
CA ASP A 78 -8.69 3.01 -11.97
C ASP A 78 -7.34 3.51 -11.45
N TYR A 79 -6.52 2.55 -11.07
CA TYR A 79 -5.21 2.83 -10.51
C TYR A 79 -4.14 3.04 -11.59
N TYR A 80 -4.39 2.58 -12.81
CA TYR A 80 -3.44 2.74 -13.92
C TYR A 80 -3.57 4.12 -14.55
N ASP A 81 -4.75 4.72 -14.52
CA ASP A 81 -5.03 6.07 -15.01
C ASP A 81 -5.91 6.84 -14.01
N TYR A 82 -5.28 7.75 -13.25
CA TYR A 82 -5.99 8.64 -12.33
C TYR A 82 -6.80 9.64 -13.15
N GLY A 83 -8.08 9.34 -13.38
CA GLY A 83 -8.99 10.26 -14.06
C GLY A 83 -8.97 11.67 -13.43
N PRO A 84 -9.45 12.70 -14.14
CA PRO A 84 -9.33 14.10 -13.72
C PRO A 84 -9.95 14.40 -12.34
N ASN A 85 -10.90 13.58 -11.89
CA ASN A 85 -11.63 13.76 -10.63
C ASN A 85 -11.16 12.81 -9.50
N MET A 86 -10.12 12.01 -9.73
CA MET A 86 -9.65 10.98 -8.80
C MET A 86 -8.12 11.05 -8.65
N GLN A 87 -7.62 12.27 -8.39
CA GLN A 87 -6.18 12.45 -8.20
C GLN A 87 -5.77 12.01 -6.80
N PRO A 88 -4.64 11.30 -6.67
CA PRO A 88 -4.13 10.89 -5.37
C PRO A 88 -3.62 12.08 -4.56
N ASP A 89 -4.10 12.19 -3.34
CA ASP A 89 -3.77 13.22 -2.35
C ASP A 89 -2.85 12.71 -1.22
N GLY A 90 -2.50 11.42 -1.23
CA GLY A 90 -1.51 10.80 -0.35
C GLY A 90 -0.06 10.95 -0.83
N LEU A 91 0.82 10.05 -0.36
CA LEU A 91 2.27 10.11 -0.58
C LEU A 91 2.77 9.09 -1.60
N LEU A 92 2.30 7.85 -1.52
CA LEU A 92 2.81 6.72 -2.28
C LEU A 92 1.76 6.25 -3.28
N PHE A 93 1.95 6.64 -4.54
CA PHE A 93 1.11 6.28 -5.66
C PHE A 93 1.91 6.18 -6.97
N ARG A 94 1.30 5.67 -8.05
CA ARG A 94 1.99 5.50 -9.34
C ARG A 94 2.48 6.84 -9.85
N HIS A 95 3.77 6.90 -10.22
CA HIS A 95 4.43 8.13 -10.67
C HIS A 95 4.44 9.26 -9.63
N SER A 96 4.27 8.97 -8.34
CA SER A 96 4.39 9.98 -7.29
C SER A 96 5.73 10.72 -7.39
N ARG A 97 5.65 12.04 -7.28
CA ARG A 97 6.79 12.95 -7.16
C ARG A 97 6.68 13.84 -5.93
N VAL A 98 5.86 13.41 -4.97
CA VAL A 98 5.66 14.11 -3.70
C VAL A 98 6.99 14.16 -2.96
N LYS A 99 7.41 15.36 -2.59
CA LYS A 99 8.59 15.62 -1.76
C LYS A 99 8.16 15.93 -0.34
N MET A 100 9.07 15.78 0.61
CA MET A 100 8.79 16.09 2.02
C MET A 100 8.25 17.51 2.25
N ARG A 101 8.70 18.49 1.45
CA ARG A 101 8.17 19.88 1.49
C ARG A 101 6.71 20.02 1.04
N ASP A 102 6.19 19.03 0.33
CA ASP A 102 4.81 19.02 -0.16
C ASP A 102 3.85 18.43 0.90
N ILE A 103 4.38 18.04 2.08
CA ILE A 103 3.64 17.52 3.24
C ILE A 103 3.30 18.68 4.18
N GLY A 104 2.26 19.44 3.83
CA GLY A 104 1.80 20.61 4.57
C GLY A 104 1.19 20.29 5.94
N ASP A 105 0.66 19.08 6.13
CA ASP A 105 0.00 18.67 7.37
C ASP A 105 0.98 18.26 8.49
N GLY A 106 2.27 18.21 8.16
CA GLY A 106 3.35 17.76 9.04
C GLY A 106 3.65 16.27 8.88
N THR A 107 4.94 15.92 8.87
CA THR A 107 5.40 14.56 8.55
C THR A 107 4.97 13.51 9.58
N SER A 108 4.81 13.90 10.84
CA SER A 108 4.32 13.01 11.91
C SER A 108 2.79 12.84 11.91
N GLN A 109 2.07 13.54 11.04
CA GLN A 109 0.60 13.54 10.94
C GLN A 109 0.10 13.13 9.55
N THR A 110 0.98 12.58 8.71
CA THR A 110 0.62 12.06 7.39
C THR A 110 1.04 10.60 7.28
N LEU A 111 0.11 9.72 6.91
CA LEU A 111 0.35 8.31 6.67
C LEU A 111 1.18 8.13 5.39
N MET A 112 2.25 7.35 5.51
CA MET A 112 3.06 6.93 4.37
C MET A 112 2.66 5.55 3.87
N ALA A 113 2.49 4.60 4.78
CA ALA A 113 2.15 3.22 4.48
C ALA A 113 1.40 2.58 5.65
N GLY A 114 0.69 1.50 5.39
CA GLY A 114 -0.09 0.81 6.41
C GLY A 114 -0.43 -0.63 6.04
N GLU A 115 -1.01 -1.35 6.98
CA GLU A 115 -1.45 -2.72 6.76
C GLU A 115 -2.61 -2.80 5.76
N ARG A 116 -2.50 -3.74 4.83
CA ARG A 116 -3.60 -4.18 3.97
C ARG A 116 -3.45 -5.66 3.71
N VAL A 117 -4.49 -6.39 4.05
CA VAL A 117 -4.55 -7.87 4.01
C VAL A 117 -5.89 -8.32 3.44
N HIS A 118 -5.91 -9.48 2.76
CA HIS A 118 -7.13 -10.04 2.22
C HIS A 118 -7.06 -11.59 2.22
N PRO A 119 -8.16 -12.31 2.53
CA PRO A 119 -8.19 -13.77 2.48
C PRO A 119 -7.99 -14.31 1.06
N ASP A 120 -8.57 -13.64 0.07
CA ASP A 120 -8.52 -14.02 -1.33
C ASP A 120 -7.17 -13.60 -1.93
N GLU A 121 -6.44 -14.58 -2.45
CA GLU A 121 -5.14 -14.39 -3.08
C GLU A 121 -5.19 -13.35 -4.21
N LEU A 122 -6.27 -13.29 -4.99
CA LEU A 122 -6.40 -12.34 -6.11
C LEU A 122 -6.37 -10.88 -5.66
N LEU A 123 -6.79 -10.60 -4.42
CA LEU A 123 -6.86 -9.26 -3.84
C LEU A 123 -5.68 -8.93 -2.92
N ARG A 124 -4.78 -9.88 -2.68
CA ARG A 124 -3.57 -9.63 -1.90
C ARG A 124 -2.63 -8.66 -2.63
N PRO A 125 -1.98 -7.75 -1.89
CA PRO A 125 -0.90 -6.96 -2.45
C PRO A 125 0.24 -7.84 -2.93
N ALA A 126 0.73 -7.63 -4.15
CA ALA A 126 1.94 -8.28 -4.66
C ALA A 126 3.10 -7.28 -4.64
N TRP A 127 4.11 -7.52 -3.80
CA TRP A 127 5.12 -6.51 -3.46
C TRP A 127 5.89 -6.00 -4.69
N ALA A 128 6.11 -6.88 -5.67
CA ALA A 128 6.90 -6.59 -6.86
C ALA A 128 6.15 -5.77 -7.92
N PHE A 129 4.83 -5.59 -7.79
CA PHE A 129 4.11 -4.63 -8.64
C PHE A 129 4.39 -3.16 -8.25
N GLY A 130 5.24 -2.91 -7.26
CA GLY A 130 5.72 -1.56 -6.98
C GLY A 130 4.68 -0.72 -6.24
N VAL A 131 4.06 0.23 -6.92
CA VAL A 131 2.99 1.10 -6.40
C VAL A 131 1.85 1.12 -7.42
N THR A 132 1.38 -0.05 -7.88
CA THR A 132 0.11 -0.27 -8.60
C THR A 132 -1.04 -0.52 -7.61
N GLY A 133 -2.29 -0.66 -8.06
CA GLY A 133 -3.47 -0.71 -7.17
C GLY A 133 -3.41 -1.84 -6.14
N LYS A 134 -2.64 -2.88 -6.43
CA LYS A 134 -2.38 -3.97 -5.47
C LYS A 134 -1.53 -3.55 -4.28
N VAL A 135 -0.70 -2.53 -4.38
CA VAL A 135 0.33 -2.16 -3.39
C VAL A 135 0.14 -0.76 -2.85
N VAL A 136 -1.10 -0.30 -2.88
CA VAL A 136 -1.58 0.92 -2.21
C VAL A 136 -2.86 0.69 -1.40
N GLY A 137 -3.13 1.61 -0.49
CA GLY A 137 -4.37 1.70 0.28
C GLY A 137 -4.95 3.11 0.20
N ASP A 138 -6.28 3.20 0.12
CA ASP A 138 -7.01 4.44 0.38
C ASP A 138 -7.67 4.40 1.76
N THR A 139 -8.04 5.58 2.26
CA THR A 139 -8.76 5.76 3.51
C THR A 139 -10.16 6.31 3.28
N SER A 140 -10.73 6.15 2.08
CA SER A 140 -12.09 6.63 1.81
C SER A 140 -13.14 5.97 2.71
N THR A 141 -12.77 4.85 3.34
CA THR A 141 -13.49 4.13 4.38
C THR A 141 -12.69 4.00 5.67
N GLU A 142 -13.32 3.49 6.74
CA GLU A 142 -12.65 3.13 7.99
C GLU A 142 -11.62 2.01 7.79
N ILE A 143 -10.88 1.64 8.85
CA ILE A 143 -9.99 0.47 8.84
C ILE A 143 -10.84 -0.81 8.83
N LEU A 144 -10.63 -1.65 7.83
CA LEU A 144 -11.52 -2.77 7.56
C LEU A 144 -11.00 -4.07 8.16
N GLN A 145 -11.94 -5.00 8.36
CA GLN A 145 -11.59 -6.38 8.60
C GLN A 145 -11.23 -7.06 7.27
N PRO A 146 -10.34 -8.08 7.31
CA PRO A 146 -10.10 -8.92 6.15
C PRO A 146 -11.45 -9.55 5.72
N ASN A 147 -11.69 -9.67 4.41
CA ASN A 147 -12.87 -10.28 3.75
C ASN A 147 -13.95 -9.30 3.24
N ASP A 148 -13.75 -7.98 3.32
CA ASP A 148 -14.68 -7.02 2.71
C ASP A 148 -14.30 -6.73 1.25
N TRP A 149 -15.09 -7.29 0.32
CA TRP A 149 -14.89 -7.17 -1.11
C TRP A 149 -15.21 -5.79 -1.67
N GLN A 150 -16.07 -5.01 -1.00
CA GLN A 150 -16.49 -3.70 -1.51
C GLN A 150 -15.36 -2.66 -1.43
N VAL A 151 -14.37 -2.96 -0.60
CA VAL A 151 -13.32 -2.04 -0.16
C VAL A 151 -11.97 -2.76 -0.02
N ALA A 152 -11.78 -3.81 -0.81
CA ALA A 152 -10.58 -4.67 -0.81
C ALA A 152 -9.25 -3.93 -1.10
N TRP A 153 -9.34 -2.68 -1.56
CA TRP A 153 -8.22 -1.81 -1.87
C TRP A 153 -7.89 -0.84 -0.73
N GLY A 154 -8.75 -0.68 0.27
CA GLY A 154 -8.49 0.12 1.47
C GLY A 154 -7.59 -0.60 2.47
N PHE A 155 -7.18 0.13 3.51
CA PHE A 155 -6.40 -0.45 4.61
C PHE A 155 -7.23 -1.44 5.44
N SER A 156 -6.58 -2.53 5.85
CA SER A 156 -7.20 -3.60 6.62
C SER A 156 -6.16 -4.35 7.44
N SER A 157 -6.58 -4.98 8.53
CA SER A 157 -5.65 -5.72 9.40
C SER A 157 -6.32 -6.88 10.11
N TYR A 158 -5.55 -7.94 10.43
CA TYR A 158 -5.97 -9.01 11.33
C TYR A 158 -5.82 -8.65 12.82
N HIS A 159 -5.13 -7.55 13.17
CA HIS A 159 -5.01 -7.11 14.56
C HIS A 159 -6.33 -6.55 15.07
N SER A 160 -6.92 -7.18 16.10
CA SER A 160 -8.23 -6.78 16.60
C SER A 160 -8.38 -5.30 17.00
N PRO A 161 -7.37 -4.63 17.60
CA PRO A 161 -7.52 -3.26 18.03
C PRO A 161 -7.43 -2.23 16.90
N GLY A 162 -6.82 -2.56 15.76
CA GLY A 162 -6.35 -1.55 14.81
C GLY A 162 -5.57 -2.10 13.63
N ALA A 163 -4.84 -1.22 12.98
CA ALA A 163 -3.81 -1.54 11.99
C ALA A 163 -2.56 -0.72 12.30
N HIS A 164 -1.37 -1.26 12.02
CA HIS A 164 -0.14 -0.49 12.09
C HIS A 164 0.05 0.37 10.84
N PHE A 165 0.53 1.58 11.06
CA PHE A 165 0.88 2.54 10.03
C PHE A 165 2.26 3.13 10.28
N VAL A 166 2.91 3.46 9.18
CA VAL A 166 4.15 4.24 9.14
C VAL A 166 3.77 5.67 8.73
N MET A 167 4.18 6.64 9.54
CA MET A 167 4.03 8.07 9.25
C MET A 167 5.12 8.56 8.31
N ALA A 168 4.97 9.75 7.72
CA ALA A 168 5.91 10.28 6.75
C ALA A 168 7.30 10.59 7.32
N ASP A 169 7.42 10.76 8.64
CA ASP A 169 8.68 10.89 9.37
C ASP A 169 9.34 9.54 9.73
N GLY A 170 8.71 8.42 9.37
CA GLY A 170 9.19 7.07 9.66
C GLY A 170 8.77 6.52 11.03
N SER A 171 8.05 7.29 11.85
CA SER A 171 7.47 6.78 13.09
C SER A 171 6.38 5.74 12.79
N VAL A 172 6.22 4.78 13.70
CA VAL A 172 5.25 3.69 13.56
C VAL A 172 4.26 3.75 14.72
N GLY A 173 2.97 3.62 14.41
CA GLY A 173 1.90 3.64 15.40
C GLY A 173 0.73 2.76 14.98
N MET A 174 -0.11 2.40 15.94
CA MET A 174 -1.36 1.71 15.68
C MET A 174 -2.50 2.74 15.60
N ILE A 175 -3.31 2.65 14.54
CA ILE A 175 -4.58 3.39 14.44
C ILE A 175 -5.73 2.43 14.77
N SER A 176 -6.61 2.89 15.66
CA SER A 176 -7.77 2.12 16.11
C SER A 176 -8.74 1.84 14.98
N ARG A 177 -9.36 0.66 14.95
CA ARG A 177 -10.48 0.38 14.03
C ARG A 177 -11.71 1.26 14.29
N GLN A 178 -11.78 1.91 15.44
CA GLN A 178 -12.84 2.84 15.83
C GLN A 178 -12.46 4.30 15.58
N VAL A 179 -11.39 4.56 14.82
CA VAL A 179 -11.00 5.92 14.44
C VAL A 179 -12.15 6.60 13.70
N ASP A 180 -12.38 7.88 13.97
CA ASP A 180 -13.32 8.67 13.18
C ASP A 180 -12.85 8.68 11.72
N SER A 181 -13.75 8.39 10.78
CA SER A 181 -13.41 8.27 9.37
C SER A 181 -12.85 9.57 8.79
N ASN A 182 -13.25 10.76 9.28
CA ASN A 182 -12.69 12.01 8.83
C ASN A 182 -11.27 12.23 9.38
N VAL A 183 -11.01 11.82 10.62
CA VAL A 183 -9.65 11.84 11.17
C VAL A 183 -8.74 10.91 10.36
N PHE A 184 -9.21 9.70 10.04
CA PHE A 184 -8.43 8.75 9.25
C PHE A 184 -8.14 9.25 7.83
N ARG A 185 -9.13 9.89 7.19
CA ARG A 185 -8.95 10.56 5.90
C ARG A 185 -7.98 11.73 5.99
N GLY A 186 -8.11 12.57 7.03
CA GLY A 186 -7.18 13.63 7.36
C GLY A 186 -5.73 13.15 7.40
N LEU A 187 -5.47 12.07 8.14
CA LEU A 187 -4.13 11.49 8.24
C LEU A 187 -3.62 10.96 6.89
N SER A 188 -4.49 10.64 5.94
CA SER A 188 -4.12 10.09 4.64
C SER A 188 -3.65 11.14 3.63
N THR A 189 -4.00 12.42 3.82
CA THR A 189 -3.62 13.44 2.84
C THR A 189 -2.32 14.15 3.21
N ARG A 190 -1.65 14.66 2.19
CA ARG A 190 -0.39 15.40 2.37
C ARG A 190 -0.58 16.87 2.75
N ALA A 191 -1.76 17.44 2.52
CA ALA A 191 -1.97 18.89 2.63
C ALA A 191 -3.42 19.31 2.99
N GLY A 192 -4.20 18.43 3.63
CA GLY A 192 -5.39 18.80 4.37
C GLY A 192 -6.57 19.40 3.60
N ASN A 193 -6.55 19.45 2.28
CA ASN A 193 -7.60 20.06 1.44
C ASN A 193 -8.86 19.19 1.25
N GLU A 194 -9.14 18.32 2.21
CA GLU A 194 -10.34 17.49 2.24
C GLU A 194 -11.53 18.35 2.68
N GLY A 195 -12.15 19.06 1.74
CA GLY A 195 -13.52 19.57 1.86
C GLY A 195 -13.97 20.05 3.24
N GLY A 196 -13.25 21.00 3.86
CA GLY A 196 -13.74 21.78 4.99
C GLY A 196 -13.88 21.08 6.35
N VAL A 197 -13.20 19.96 6.61
CA VAL A 197 -13.21 19.34 7.93
C VAL A 197 -12.06 19.89 8.80
N GLU A 198 -12.41 20.65 9.85
CA GLU A 198 -11.46 21.00 10.92
C GLU A 198 -11.01 19.71 11.64
N ARG A 199 -9.70 19.53 11.77
CA ARG A 199 -9.13 18.41 12.54
C ARG A 199 -9.21 18.73 14.03
N PRO A 200 -9.65 17.80 14.89
CA PRO A 200 -9.34 17.91 16.30
C PRO A 200 -7.84 17.61 16.46
N PHE A 201 -7.16 18.46 17.24
CA PHE A 201 -5.73 18.46 17.60
C PHE A 201 -4.84 19.37 16.74
#